data_AF-A0A967NU09-F1
#
_entry.id   AF-A0A967NU09-F1
#
_cell.length_a   1.000
_cell.length_b   1.000
_cell.length_c   1.000
_cell.angle_alpha   90.00
_cell.angle_beta   90.00
_cell.angle_gamma   90.00
#
_symmetry.space_group_name_H-M   'P 1'
#
loop_
_entity.id
_entity.type
_entity.pdbx_description
1 polymer ?
#
loop_
_entity_poly.entity_id
_entity_poly.type
_entity_poly.pdbx_seq_one_letter_code
_entity_poly.pdbx_strand_id
1 'polypeptide(L)' 'MDVLGTGEYRMSWYVVKTKARQESRAVDHLSNQEIEVYCPWLIRKNGKREALFTSYLFVRLSSLSAHFHAIK' A
#
# COMPACT_ATOMS: atom_id res chain seq x y z
N MET A 1 0.55 26.63 -29.21
CA MET A 1 1.75 26.01 -28.61
C MET A 1 1.37 25.67 -27.18
N ASP A 2 0.64 24.57 -27.02
CA ASP A 2 0.30 24.05 -25.69
C ASP A 2 1.41 23.09 -25.29
N VAL A 3 2.22 23.57 -24.34
CA VAL A 3 3.50 22.98 -23.96
C VAL A 3 3.21 22.02 -22.80
N LEU A 4 3.45 20.74 -23.06
CA LEU A 4 3.47 19.60 -22.13
C LEU A 4 2.09 19.15 -21.60
N GLY A 5 1.61 18.05 -22.17
CA GLY A 5 0.63 17.17 -21.53
C GLY A 5 1.17 16.64 -20.21
N THR A 6 0.84 17.32 -19.11
CA THR A 6 0.80 16.73 -17.79
C THR A 6 -0.40 15.80 -17.76
N GLY A 7 -0.20 14.53 -18.13
CA GLY A 7 -1.13 13.50 -17.71
C GLY A 7 -1.26 13.62 -16.20
N GLU A 8 -2.43 14.00 -15.69
CA GLU A 8 -2.67 14.07 -14.25
C GLU A 8 -2.24 12.74 -13.64
N TYR A 9 -1.09 12.72 -12.97
CA TYR A 9 -0.59 11.54 -12.27
C TYR A 9 -1.41 11.43 -10.99
N ARG A 10 -2.67 11.01 -11.15
CA ARG A 10 -3.65 10.92 -10.06
C ARG A 10 -3.25 9.82 -9.10
N MET A 11 -2.59 10.23 -8.03
CA MET A 11 -2.40 9.41 -6.84
C MET A 11 -3.75 8.85 -6.39
N SER A 12 -3.91 7.53 -6.51
CA SER A 12 -5.11 6.81 -6.14
C SER A 12 -4.77 5.80 -5.05
N TRP A 13 -5.73 5.56 -4.16
CA TRP A 13 -5.63 4.51 -3.16
C TRP A 13 -6.08 3.18 -3.75
N TYR A 14 -5.25 2.15 -3.61
CA TYR A 14 -5.52 0.79 -4.03
C TYR A 14 -5.53 -0.13 -2.82
N VAL A 15 -6.30 -1.21 -2.92
CA VAL A 15 -6.28 -2.30 -1.93
C VAL A 15 -5.42 -3.43 -2.48
N VAL A 16 -4.37 -3.78 -1.73
CA VAL A 16 -3.47 -4.89 -2.03
C VAL A 16 -3.79 -6.03 -1.10
N LYS A 17 -3.92 -7.23 -1.66
CA LYS A 17 -4.06 -8.47 -0.87
C LYS A 17 -2.69 -9.04 -0.54
N THR A 18 -2.41 -9.25 0.73
CA THR A 18 -1.17 -9.88 1.22
C THR A 18 -1.40 -11.35 1.59
N LYS A 19 -0.30 -12.08 1.82
CA LYS A 19 -0.39 -13.38 2.51
C LYS A 19 -0.86 -13.16 3.94
N ALA A 20 -1.72 -14.03 4.45
CA ALA A 20 -2.23 -13.95 5.82
C ALA A 20 -1.09 -13.85 6.84
N ARG A 21 -1.18 -12.88 7.76
CA ARG A 21 -0.21 -12.61 8.84
C ARG A 21 1.15 -12.06 8.37
N GLN A 22 1.27 -11.64 7.10
CA GLN A 22 2.48 -11.01 6.54
C GLN A 22 2.30 -9.51 6.31
N GLU A 23 1.26 -8.90 6.87
CA GLU A 23 0.92 -7.49 6.67
C GLU A 23 2.05 -6.57 7.14
N SER A 24 2.70 -6.89 8.26
CA SER A 24 3.84 -6.11 8.76
C SER A 24 5.02 -6.13 7.79
N ARG A 25 5.41 -7.30 7.30
CA ARG A 25 6.50 -7.43 6.32
C ARG A 25 6.19 -6.73 5.01
N ALA A 26 4.92 -6.79 4.57
CA ALA A 26 4.50 -6.10 3.36
C ALA A 26 4.52 -4.58 3.52
N VAL A 27 4.13 -4.05 4.69
CA VAL A 27 4.28 -2.62 5.03
C VAL A 27 5.76 -2.22 4.97
N ASP A 28 6.65 -2.99 5.60
CA ASP A 28 8.09 -2.69 5.61
C ASP A 28 8.67 -2.73 4.18
N HIS A 29 8.30 -3.73 3.38
CA HIS A 29 8.76 -3.87 1.99
C HIS A 29 8.34 -2.69 1.12
N LEU A 30 7.06 -2.30 1.18
CA LEU A 30 6.51 -1.20 0.40
C LEU A 30 7.08 0.15 0.87
N SER A 31 7.19 0.35 2.18
CA SER A 31 7.79 1.57 2.74
C SER A 31 9.26 1.72 2.34
N ASN A 32 10.01 0.63 2.25
CA ASN A 32 11.41 0.64 1.78
C ASN A 32 11.54 0.98 0.30
N GLN A 33 10.47 0.88 -0.48
CA GLN A 33 10.37 1.31 -1.87
C GLN A 33 9.79 2.72 -2.01
N GLU A 34 9.69 3.46 -0.90
CA GLU A 34 9.10 4.81 -0.84
C GLU A 34 7.62 4.83 -1.28
N ILE A 35 6.93 3.68 -1.20
CA ILE A 35 5.51 3.57 -1.48
C ILE A 35 4.75 3.89 -0.19
N GLU A 36 3.84 4.87 -0.29
CA GLU A 36 2.94 5.20 0.81
C GLU A 36 1.96 4.06 1.05
N VAL A 37 2.06 3.44 2.22
CA VAL A 37 1.26 2.30 2.63
C VAL A 37 0.54 2.59 3.95
N TYR A 38 -0.70 2.15 4.04
CA TYR A 38 -1.52 2.25 5.21
C TYR A 38 -2.12 0.88 5.57
N CYS A 39 -1.78 0.40 6.76
CA CYS A 39 -2.37 -0.78 7.37
C CYS A 39 -3.08 -0.35 8.65
N PRO A 40 -4.42 -0.40 8.71
CA PRO A 40 -5.12 -0.16 9.96
C PRO A 40 -4.82 -1.30 10.94
N TRP A 41 -4.23 -0.97 12.09
CA TRP A 41 -3.89 -1.93 13.13
C TRP A 41 -4.90 -1.85 14.28
N LEU A 42 -5.37 -3.01 14.72
CA LEU A 42 -6.13 -3.17 15.95
C LEU A 42 -5.17 -3.59 17.07
N ILE A 43 -5.11 -2.79 18.13
CA ILE A 43 -4.35 -3.11 19.34
C ILE A 43 -5.35 -3.66 20.37
N ARG A 44 -5.24 -4.95 20.68
CA ARG A 44 -6.09 -5.61 21.68
C ARG A 44 -5.67 -5.22 23.10
N LYS A 45 -6.57 -5.40 24.07
CA LYS A 45 -6.31 -5.14 25.51
C LYS A 45 -5.11 -5.91 26.08
N ASN A 46 -4.72 -7.03 25.47
CA ASN A 46 -3.54 -7.81 25.83
C ASN A 46 -2.24 -7.33 25.14
N GLY A 47 -2.26 -6.16 24.50
CA GLY A 47 -1.12 -5.59 23.77
C GLY A 47 -0.85 -6.23 22.41
N LYS A 48 -1.61 -7.25 22.00
CA LYS A 48 -1.42 -7.89 20.69
C LYS A 48 -1.90 -6.97 19.57
N ARG A 49 -1.00 -6.68 18.62
CA ARG A 49 -1.31 -5.96 17.39
C ARG A 49 -1.72 -6.94 16.29
N GLU A 50 -2.84 -6.69 15.65
CA GLU A 50 -3.32 -7.45 14.48
C GLU A 50 -3.88 -6.49 13.43
N ALA A 51 -3.86 -6.90 12.16
CA ALA A 51 -4.46 -6.09 11.10
C ALA A 51 -5.98 -6.05 11.29
N LEU A 52 -6.58 -4.87 11.18
CA LEU A 52 -8.04 -4.69 11.27
C LEU A 52 -8.76 -5.45 10.14
N PHE A 53 -8.13 -5.46 8.96
CA PHE A 53 -8.55 -6.23 7.80
C PHE A 53 -7.44 -7.23 7.45
N THR A 54 -7.59 -8.46 7.91
CA THR A 54 -6.62 -9.54 7.64
C THR A 54 -6.35 -9.66 6.14
N SER A 55 -5.08 -9.79 5.75
CA SER A 55 -4.64 -9.94 4.37
C SER A 55 -4.87 -8.73 3.46
N TYR A 56 -5.17 -7.53 3.98
CA TYR A 56 -5.36 -6.34 3.15
C TYR A 56 -4.53 -5.15 3.62
N LEU A 57 -3.98 -4.43 2.65
CA LEU A 57 -3.24 -3.18 2.83
C LEU A 57 -3.77 -2.12 1.86
N PHE A 58 -3.71 -0.86 2.26
CA PHE A 58 -3.98 0.26 1.38
C PHE A 58 -2.65 0.85 0.91
N VAL A 59 -2.51 1.09 -0.38
CA VAL A 59 -1.30 1.70 -0.96
C VAL A 59 -1.70 2.89 -1.82
N ARG A 60 -0.93 3.96 -1.77
CA ARG A 60 -1.13 5.12 -2.63
C ARG A 60 -0.16 5.04 -3.80
N LEU A 61 -0.69 4.92 -5.00
CA LEU A 61 0.09 4.78 -6.22
C LEU A 61 -0.45 5.76 -7.26
N SER A 62 0.46 6.27 -8.06
CA SER A 62 0.16 7.14 -9.19
C SER A 62 -0.18 6.38 -10.48
N SER A 63 0.35 5.17 -10.61
CA SER A 63 0.00 4.23 -11.68
C SER A 63 0.23 2.79 -11.21
N LEU A 64 -0.80 1.97 -11.33
CA LEU A 64 -0.73 0.53 -11.03
C LEU A 64 0.18 -0.22 -12.00
N SER A 65 0.28 0.24 -13.27
CA SER A 65 1.08 -0.45 -14.30
C SER A 65 2.58 -0.33 -14.07
N ALA A 66 3.05 0.79 -13.50
CA ALA A 66 4.46 1.01 -13.21
C ALA A 66 4.95 0.22 -11.97
N HIS A 67 4.05 -0.03 -11.01
CA HIS A 67 4.41 -0.62 -9.71
C HIS A 67 4.01 -2.10 -9.58
N PHE A 68 3.56 -2.75 -10.66
CA PHE A 68 3.10 -4.14 -10.61
C PHE A 68 4.19 -5.12 -10.13
N HIS A 69 5.47 -4.84 -10.42
CA HIS A 69 6.60 -5.64 -9.94
C HIS A 69 6.92 -5.47 -8.46
N ALA A 70 6.55 -4.34 -7.86
CA ALA A 70 6.76 -4.04 -6.45
C ALA A 70 5.73 -4.74 -5.53
N ILE A 71 4.58 -5.13 -6.09
CA ILE A 71 3.43 -5.68 -5.34
C ILE A 71 3.37 -7.23 -5.44
N LYS A 72 4.29 -7.87 -6.15
CA LYS A 72 4.27 -9.32 -6.43
C LYS A 72 5.10 -10.16 -5.46
#